data_AF-E6M4I3-F1
#
_entry.id   AF-E6M4I3-F1
#
_cell.length_a   1.000
_cell.length_b   1.000
_cell.length_c   1.000
_cell.angle_alpha   90.00
_cell.angle_beta   90.00
_cell.angle_gamma   90.00
#
_symmetry.space_group_name_H-M   'P 1'
#
loop_
_entity.id
_entity.type
_entity.pdbx_description
1 polymer ?
#
loop_
_entity_poly.entity_id
_entity_poly.type
_entity_poly.pdbx_seq_one_letter_code
_entity_poly.pdbx_strand_id
1 'polypeptide(L)' 'MNAKGSAGLVHHSDHGSRYMSIKYSEELADYGIKSSTGTVGDSYDNALAETVNGWYRTELIYSHA' A
#
# COMPACT_ATOMS: atom_id res chain seq x y z
N MET A 1 16.54 -14.74 -7.16
CA MET A 1 15.27 -15.48 -7.05
C MET A 1 14.26 -14.68 -7.84
N ASN A 2 14.00 -15.07 -9.08
CA ASN A 2 13.16 -14.29 -9.99
C ASN A 2 11.70 -14.68 -9.73
N ALA A 3 10.92 -13.79 -9.11
CA ALA A 3 9.55 -14.07 -8.72
C ALA A 3 8.69 -14.25 -9.97
N LYS A 4 8.52 -15.49 -10.41
CA LYS A 4 7.66 -15.87 -11.55
C LYS A 4 6.15 -15.66 -11.30
N GLY A 5 5.74 -14.85 -10.32
CA GLY A 5 4.34 -14.72 -9.88
C GLY A 5 3.78 -13.30 -9.71
N SER A 6 4.60 -12.26 -9.79
CA SER A 6 4.18 -10.87 -9.50
C SER A 6 4.01 -9.99 -10.74
N ALA A 7 4.39 -10.50 -11.92
CA ALA A 7 4.20 -9.81 -13.19
C ALA A 7 2.71 -9.53 -13.44
N GLY A 8 2.38 -8.26 -13.65
CA GLY A 8 1.00 -7.80 -13.88
C GLY A 8 0.28 -7.28 -12.64
N LEU A 9 0.89 -7.35 -11.46
CA LEU A 9 0.34 -6.72 -10.26
C LEU A 9 0.55 -5.20 -10.26
N VAL A 10 -0.39 -4.50 -9.62
CA VAL A 10 -0.29 -3.08 -9.31
C VAL A 10 -0.29 -2.90 -7.79
N HIS A 11 0.74 -2.24 -7.27
CA HIS A 11 0.80 -1.79 -5.89
C HIS A 11 0.29 -0.35 -5.82
N HIS A 12 -0.88 -0.15 -5.22
CA HIS A 12 -1.45 1.17 -4.97
C HIS A 12 -1.20 1.59 -3.52
N SER A 13 -0.68 2.80 -3.30
CA SER A 13 -0.42 3.36 -1.98
C SER A 13 -0.75 4.85 -1.90
N ASP A 14 -0.77 5.37 -0.67
CA ASP A 14 -0.75 6.81 -0.44
C ASP A 14 0.61 7.43 -0.82
N HIS A 15 0.72 8.74 -0.60
CA HIS A 15 1.95 9.51 -0.79
C HIS A 15 2.89 9.48 0.43
N GLY A 16 2.82 8.43 1.25
CA GLY A 16 3.71 8.26 2.39
C GLY A 16 5.19 8.22 1.96
N SER A 17 6.05 8.82 2.77
CA SER A 17 7.49 8.96 2.47
C SER A 17 8.20 7.62 2.19
N ARG A 18 7.72 6.53 2.79
CA ARG A 18 8.23 5.18 2.55
C ARG A 18 7.88 4.68 1.15
N TYR A 19 6.62 4.84 0.74
CA TYR A 19 6.13 4.37 -0.55
C TYR A 19 6.64 5.23 -1.72
N MET A 20 7.02 6.48 -1.43
CA MET A 20 7.68 7.39 -2.37
C MET A 20 9.21 7.24 -2.41
N SER A 21 9.80 6.32 -1.66
CA SER A 21 11.26 6.16 -1.62
C SER A 21 11.81 5.41 -2.84
N ILE A 22 12.99 5.82 -3.30
CA ILE A 22 13.68 5.22 -4.45
C ILE A 22 13.86 3.71 -4.23
N LYS A 23 14.40 3.31 -3.07
CA LYS A 23 14.63 1.90 -2.74
C LYS A 23 13.36 1.06 -2.81
N TYR A 24 12.23 1.61 -2.37
CA TYR A 24 10.97 0.89 -2.41
C TYR A 24 10.46 0.71 -3.85
N SER A 25 10.59 1.75 -4.68
CA SER A 25 10.22 1.67 -6.10
C SER A 25 11.12 0.72 -6.91
N GLU A 26 12.42 0.67 -6.59
CA GLU A 26 13.37 -0.26 -7.21
C GLU A 26 13.01 -1.71 -6.88
N GLU A 27 12.69 -1.99 -5.62
CA GLU A 27 12.27 -3.33 -5.18
C GLU A 27 10.97 -3.77 -5.89
N LEU A 28 9.97 -2.88 -6.00
CA LEU A 28 8.75 -3.18 -6.76
C LEU A 28 9.06 -3.50 -8.24
N ALA A 29 9.99 -2.77 -8.85
CA ALA A 29 10.43 -3.01 -10.22
C ALA A 29 11.15 -4.36 -10.37
N ASP A 30 12.00 -4.74 -9.41
CA ASP A 30 12.70 -6.03 -9.38
C ASP A 30 11.72 -7.21 -9.29
N TYR A 31 10.57 -7.02 -8.63
CA TYR A 31 9.47 -7.98 -8.63
C TYR A 31 8.51 -7.85 -9.83
N GLY A 32 8.71 -6.88 -10.73
CA GLY A 32 7.81 -6.66 -11.87
C GLY A 32 6.43 -6.12 -11.49
N ILE A 33 6.31 -5.47 -10.33
CA ILE A 33 5.08 -4.87 -9.81
C ILE A 33 5.03 -3.41 -10.22
N LYS A 34 3.90 -2.99 -10.81
CA LYS A 34 3.69 -1.59 -11.18
C LYS A 34 3.30 -0.78 -9.94
N SER A 35 4.02 0.30 -9.63
CA SER A 35 3.61 1.24 -8.59
C SER A 35 2.51 2.19 -9.09
N SER A 36 1.63 2.59 -8.17
CA SER A 36 0.56 3.57 -8.38
C SER A 36 0.31 4.33 -7.08
N THR A 37 0.06 5.63 -7.18
CA THR A 37 -0.42 6.47 -6.06
C THR A 37 -1.68 7.22 -6.47
N GLY A 38 -2.46 7.63 -5.47
CA GLY A 38 -3.67 8.45 -5.66
C GLY A 38 -3.36 9.90 -6.08
N THR A 39 -4.39 10.74 -6.15
CA THR A 39 -4.27 12.17 -6.40
C THR A 39 -3.71 12.89 -5.18
N VAL A 40 -2.83 13.87 -5.39
CA VAL A 40 -2.26 14.66 -4.28
C VAL A 40 -3.35 15.52 -3.65
N GLY A 41 -3.44 15.46 -2.32
CA GLY A 41 -4.45 16.21 -1.56
C GLY A 41 -5.85 15.57 -1.57
N ASP A 42 -5.99 14.39 -2.18
CA ASP A 42 -7.21 13.59 -2.13
C ASP A 42 -7.00 12.35 -1.25
N SER A 43 -7.71 12.27 -0.14
CA SER A 43 -7.65 11.12 0.77
C SER A 43 -8.54 9.96 0.33
N TYR A 44 -9.49 10.18 -0.58
CA TYR A 44 -10.47 9.15 -0.96
C TYR A 44 -9.81 7.96 -1.67
N ASP A 45 -8.70 8.17 -2.37
CA ASP A 45 -7.96 7.12 -3.06
C ASP A 45 -7.41 6.04 -2.10
N ASN A 46 -7.15 6.38 -0.83
CA ASN A 46 -6.67 5.45 0.19
C ASN A 46 -7.75 5.00 1.19
N ALA A 47 -8.99 5.51 1.06
CA ALA A 47 -10.03 5.37 2.10
C ALA A 47 -10.39 3.91 2.41
N LEU A 48 -10.34 3.02 1.41
CA LEU A 48 -10.58 1.59 1.61
C LEU A 48 -9.52 0.97 2.54
N ALA A 49 -8.24 1.22 2.29
CA ALA A 49 -7.15 0.70 3.09
C ALA A 49 -7.18 1.26 4.52
N GLU A 50 -7.50 2.55 4.67
CA GLU A 50 -7.66 3.19 5.98
C GLU A 50 -8.83 2.64 6.78
N THR A 51 -9.95 2.33 6.11
CA THR A 51 -11.14 1.73 6.76
C THR A 51 -10.80 0.38 7.36
N VAL A 52 -10.12 -0.49 6.60
CA VAL A 52 -9.67 -1.81 7.08
C VAL A 52 -8.73 -1.67 8.28
N ASN A 53 -7.74 -0.76 8.19
CA ASN A 53 -6.83 -0.48 9.31
C ASN A 53 -7.56 0.08 10.54
N GLY A 54 -8.60 0.88 10.31
CA GLY A 54 -9.48 1.41 11.36
C GLY A 54 -10.20 0.30 12.09
N TRP A 55 -10.89 -0.59 11.37
CA TRP A 55 -11.57 -1.75 11.96
C TRP A 55 -10.63 -2.65 12.74
N TYR A 56 -9.46 -2.97 12.17
CA TYR A 56 -8.46 -3.76 12.87
C TYR A 56 -8.01 -3.12 14.19
N ARG A 57 -7.76 -1.81 14.20
CA ARG A 57 -7.44 -1.09 15.44
C ARG A 57 -8.61 -1.09 16.42
N THR A 58 -9.83 -0.90 15.95
CA THR A 58 -11.02 -0.91 16.80
C THR A 58 -11.20 -2.26 17.49
N GLU A 59 -11.07 -3.36 16.75
CA GLU A 59 -11.15 -4.71 17.32
C GLU A 59 -10.04 -4.96 18.35
N LEU A 60 -8.80 -4.59 18.04
CA LEU A 60 -7.68 -4.80 18.96
C LEU A 60 -7.80 -3.97 20.24
N ILE A 61 -8.26 -2.72 20.15
CA ILE A 61 -8.31 -1.81 21.28
C ILE A 61 -9.57 -2.03 22.13
N TYR A 62 -10.72 -2.31 21.50
CA TYR A 62 -12.02 -2.29 22.16
C TYR A 62 -12.74 -3.64 22.22
N SER A 63 -12.37 -4.63 21.40
CA SER A 63 -13.06 -5.94 21.39
C SER A 63 -12.48 -6.97 22.38
N HIS A 64 -11.37 -6.66 23.05
CA HIS A 64 -10.74 -7.54 24.05
C HIS A 64 -10.93 -7.04 25.50
N ALA A 65 -11.92 -6.18 25.76
CA ALA A 65 -12.32 -5.72 27.09
C ALA A 65 -13.57 -6.47 27.58
#